data_AF-A0A7X9C106-F1
#
_entry.id   AF-A0A7X9C106-F1
#
_cell.length_a   1.000
_cell.length_b   1.000
_cell.length_c   1.000
_cell.angle_alpha   90.00
_cell.angle_beta   90.00
_cell.angle_gamma   90.00
#
_symmetry.space_group_name_H-M   'P 1'
#
loop_
_entity.id
_entity.type
_entity.pdbx_description
1 polymer ?
#
loop_
_entity_poly.entity_id
_entity_poly.type
_entity_poly.pdbx_seq_one_letter_code
_entity_poly.pdbx_strand_id
1 'polypeptide(L)'
;MSCSFIDPDLSFAKSRLVKYPCFSAFLTDERIKQVYSLPEQYKSHPIKELLLMVLGKQSMSPVLWNTEQAFEWLCIQGAPLESWVKTKFEAYLHDEDYENASAILGEIRALGYLIQTGLNVRPISETSNPTPDFQVIFGEQEKAFVEVATKQMNYEEAERLKIWRNSAFKESSRYIIPPLMNHPAGIPQNDSETVGENVGHKIASIKPKARQASEEGICILWIDLQDQDWRSVQVAHAKPVTISKGKFYSGGLWHGFYGTKGTPTFEAHSLDECPIECSYKQSYPGLFNQDVDWSAAILSLKCSTIIMENPGSKKELPKSLLTYLFKLPGFNYSNSWISWPKDKEGLKNRIEDQISQLEQLQEHAKYISR
;
A
#
# COMPACT_ATOMS: atom_id res chain seq x y z
N MET A 1 13.97 15.89 22.51
CA MET A 1 13.22 17.14 22.75
C MET A 1 12.02 16.80 23.62
N SER A 2 11.95 17.31 24.86
CA SER A 2 10.68 17.34 25.60
C SER A 2 9.90 18.56 25.11
N CYS A 3 8.97 18.38 24.19
CA CYS A 3 7.96 19.41 23.94
C CYS A 3 7.21 19.63 25.26
N SER A 4 7.30 20.84 25.81
CA SER A 4 6.43 21.25 26.91
C SER A 4 4.98 21.01 26.50
N PHE A 5 4.31 20.13 27.23
CA PHE A 5 2.90 19.77 27.00
C PHE A 5 2.04 21.02 27.10
N ILE A 6 1.67 21.58 25.95
CA ILE A 6 0.55 22.52 25.87
C ILE A 6 -0.69 21.64 25.98
N ASP A 7 -1.40 21.73 27.11
CA ASP A 7 -2.71 21.09 27.28
C ASP A 7 -3.57 21.54 26.09
N PRO A 8 -4.02 20.62 25.21
CA PRO A 8 -4.74 21.02 24.02
C PRO A 8 -6.00 21.79 24.45
N ASP A 9 -6.18 23.02 23.97
CA ASP A 9 -7.42 23.76 24.18
C ASP A 9 -8.58 22.99 23.51
N LEU A 10 -9.27 22.18 24.33
CA LEU A 10 -10.36 21.30 23.92
C LEU A 10 -11.62 22.09 23.52
N SER A 11 -11.73 23.36 23.92
CA SER A 11 -12.87 24.20 23.55
C SER A 11 -12.83 24.57 22.07
N PHE A 12 -11.65 24.90 21.54
CA PHE A 12 -11.43 25.18 20.12
C PHE A 12 -11.55 23.91 19.26
N ALA A 13 -11.05 22.78 19.77
CA ALA A 13 -11.16 21.46 19.15
C ALA A 13 -12.60 21.08 18.78
N LYS A 14 -13.54 21.28 19.71
CA LYS A 14 -14.96 20.88 19.56
C LYS A 14 -15.68 21.59 18.42
N SER A 15 -15.33 22.84 18.13
CA SER A 15 -15.91 23.59 16.99
C SER A 15 -15.49 23.05 15.62
N ARG A 16 -14.34 22.37 15.52
CA ARG A 16 -13.79 21.80 14.27
C ARG A 16 -14.16 20.33 14.07
N LEU A 17 -14.43 19.59 15.14
CA LEU A 17 -14.96 18.21 15.10
C LEU A 17 -16.26 18.11 14.27
N VAL A 18 -17.04 19.20 14.17
CA VAL A 18 -18.26 19.30 13.35
C VAL A 18 -18.00 19.03 11.86
N LYS A 19 -16.78 19.25 11.35
CA LYS A 19 -16.44 18.99 9.94
C LYS A 19 -16.20 17.51 9.63
N TYR A 20 -15.98 16.68 10.65
CA TYR A 20 -15.58 15.28 10.54
C TYR A 20 -16.41 14.43 11.51
N PRO A 21 -17.75 14.40 11.35
CA PRO A 21 -18.67 13.86 12.36
C PRO A 21 -18.40 12.38 12.64
N CYS A 22 -17.96 11.64 11.64
CA CYS A 22 -17.67 10.22 11.74
C CYS A 22 -16.47 9.90 12.62
N PHE A 23 -15.29 10.42 12.27
CA PHE A 23 -14.10 10.20 13.09
C PHE A 23 -14.26 10.82 14.50
N SER A 24 -14.86 12.00 14.57
CA SER A 24 -15.06 12.70 15.84
C SER A 24 -15.97 11.97 16.82
N ALA A 25 -16.92 11.16 16.34
CA ALA A 25 -17.78 10.33 17.19
C ALA A 25 -16.97 9.32 18.04
N PHE A 26 -15.75 8.97 17.60
CA PHE A 26 -14.87 8.05 18.33
C PHE A 26 -13.93 8.75 19.32
N LEU A 27 -13.89 10.09 19.36
CA LEU A 27 -12.96 10.88 20.15
C LEU A 27 -13.63 11.48 21.40
N THR A 28 -13.33 10.93 22.58
CA THR A 28 -13.64 11.56 23.87
C THR A 28 -12.48 12.48 24.31
N ASP A 29 -12.73 13.42 25.23
CA ASP A 29 -11.70 14.33 25.75
C ASP A 29 -10.51 13.55 26.37
N GLU A 30 -10.79 12.43 27.06
CA GLU A 30 -9.78 11.54 27.61
C GLU A 30 -8.96 10.86 26.51
N ARG A 31 -9.62 10.36 25.46
CA ARG A 31 -8.98 9.72 24.31
C ARG A 31 -8.09 10.68 23.52
N ILE A 32 -8.55 11.93 23.35
CA ILE A 32 -7.74 12.98 22.74
C ILE A 32 -6.43 13.13 23.51
N LYS A 33 -6.50 13.29 24.84
CA LYS A 33 -5.30 13.43 25.69
C LYS A 33 -4.36 12.23 25.56
N GLN A 34 -4.91 11.02 25.53
CA GLN A 34 -4.12 9.79 25.37
C GLN A 34 -3.41 9.73 24.01
N VAL A 35 -4.13 9.93 22.90
CA VAL A 35 -3.54 9.94 21.55
C VAL A 35 -2.47 11.02 21.41
N TYR A 36 -2.67 12.20 22.03
CA TYR A 36 -1.66 13.26 22.06
C TYR A 36 -0.38 12.85 22.79
N SER A 37 -0.51 12.01 23.82
CA SER A 37 0.62 11.52 24.63
C SER A 37 1.41 10.39 23.99
N LEU A 38 0.88 9.78 22.91
CA LEU A 38 1.57 8.70 22.20
C LEU A 38 2.98 9.16 21.75
N PRO A 39 4.00 8.31 21.96
CA PRO A 39 5.37 8.65 21.66
C PRO A 39 5.56 8.89 20.17
N GLU A 40 6.34 9.91 19.83
CA GLU A 40 6.89 10.04 18.48
C GLU A 40 8.22 9.30 18.45
N GLN A 41 8.28 8.25 17.62
CA GLN A 41 9.54 7.57 17.34
C GLN A 41 10.27 8.33 16.22
N TYR A 42 10.49 7.68 15.07
CA TYR A 42 11.03 8.33 13.87
C TYR A 42 9.96 8.93 12.97
N LYS A 43 8.68 8.65 13.26
CA LYS A 43 7.51 9.14 12.54
C LYS A 43 6.33 9.37 13.48
N SER A 44 5.38 10.22 13.07
CA SER A 44 4.20 10.50 13.90
C SER A 44 3.24 9.32 13.87
N HIS A 45 2.70 8.95 15.03
CA HIS A 45 1.69 7.90 15.14
C HIS A 45 0.49 8.20 14.22
N PRO A 46 -0.04 7.24 13.44
CA PRO A 46 -0.99 7.56 12.37
C PRO A 46 -2.35 8.01 12.94
N ILE A 47 -2.76 7.51 14.10
CA ILE A 47 -3.96 8.01 14.81
C ILE A 47 -3.74 9.45 15.32
N LYS A 48 -2.51 9.77 15.76
CA LYS A 48 -2.16 11.13 16.19
C LYS A 48 -2.20 12.10 15.02
N GLU A 49 -1.73 11.69 13.84
CA GLU A 49 -1.89 12.48 12.62
C GLU A 49 -3.38 12.73 12.31
N LEU A 50 -4.20 11.68 12.30
CA LEU A 50 -5.64 11.83 12.03
C LEU A 50 -6.32 12.79 13.02
N LEU A 51 -5.98 12.68 14.31
CA LEU A 51 -6.45 13.61 15.34
C LEU A 51 -5.98 15.05 15.08
N LEU A 52 -4.69 15.26 14.82
CA LEU A 52 -4.15 16.59 14.56
C LEU A 52 -4.80 17.25 13.34
N MET A 53 -5.17 16.46 12.33
CA MET A 53 -5.88 16.95 11.14
C MET A 53 -7.30 17.39 11.49
N VAL A 54 -8.05 16.57 12.23
CA VAL A 54 -9.43 16.92 12.65
C VAL A 54 -9.45 18.16 13.55
N LEU A 55 -8.42 18.33 14.38
CA LEU A 55 -8.22 19.54 15.18
C LEU A 55 -7.72 20.74 14.34
N GLY A 56 -7.42 20.51 13.07
CA GLY A 56 -6.86 21.47 12.12
C GLY A 56 -5.54 22.08 12.59
N LYS A 57 -4.75 21.28 13.32
CA LYS A 57 -3.36 21.56 13.70
C LYS A 57 -2.36 21.06 12.67
N GLN A 58 -2.79 20.28 11.68
CA GLN A 58 -1.98 19.95 10.52
C GLN A 58 -2.79 20.02 9.23
N SER A 59 -2.08 20.18 8.10
CA SER A 59 -2.66 20.17 6.77
C SER A 59 -3.19 18.80 6.39
N MET A 60 -4.29 18.78 5.64
CA MET A 60 -4.82 17.58 5.02
C MET A 60 -3.78 16.96 4.08
N SER A 61 -3.36 15.73 4.36
CA SER A 61 -2.56 14.92 3.45
C SER A 61 -3.48 13.98 2.67
N PRO A 62 -3.10 13.50 1.47
CA PRO A 62 -3.94 12.53 0.75
C PRO A 62 -4.26 11.26 1.53
N VAL A 63 -3.34 10.77 2.38
CA VAL A 63 -3.59 9.58 3.24
C VAL A 63 -4.68 9.87 4.27
N LEU A 64 -4.64 11.05 4.86
CA LEU A 64 -5.62 11.46 5.86
C LEU A 64 -6.97 11.74 5.23
N TRP A 65 -6.99 12.35 4.05
CA TRP A 65 -8.20 12.51 3.23
C TRP A 65 -8.83 11.15 2.90
N ASN A 66 -8.02 10.22 2.42
CA ASN A 66 -8.42 8.85 2.09
C ASN A 66 -9.02 8.12 3.29
N THR A 67 -8.40 8.29 4.47
CA THR A 67 -8.88 7.70 5.72
C THR A 67 -10.20 8.33 6.17
N GLU A 68 -10.34 9.66 6.09
CA GLU A 68 -11.58 10.36 6.44
C GLU A 68 -12.74 9.97 5.51
N GLN A 69 -12.50 9.93 4.19
CA GLN A 69 -13.51 9.47 3.23
C GLN A 69 -13.96 8.04 3.53
N ALA A 70 -13.05 7.16 3.94
CA ALA A 70 -13.42 5.81 4.34
C ALA A 70 -14.34 5.81 5.57
N PHE A 71 -14.05 6.62 6.60
CA PHE A 71 -14.92 6.80 7.76
C PHE A 71 -16.31 7.34 7.37
N GLU A 72 -16.37 8.32 6.47
CA GLU A 72 -17.64 8.88 5.99
C GLU A 72 -18.55 7.79 5.39
N TRP A 73 -18.00 6.96 4.49
CA TRP A 73 -18.78 5.87 3.88
C TRP A 73 -19.22 4.81 4.87
N LEU A 74 -18.41 4.54 5.90
CA LEU A 74 -18.75 3.60 6.96
C LEU A 74 -19.94 4.09 7.80
N CYS A 75 -19.98 5.37 8.14
CA CYS A 75 -21.10 5.96 8.87
C CYS A 75 -22.41 5.92 8.09
N ILE A 76 -22.36 6.17 6.77
CA ILE A 76 -23.55 6.20 5.92
C ILE A 76 -24.27 4.84 5.93
N GLN A 77 -23.53 3.73 6.11
CA GLN A 77 -24.12 2.39 6.18
C GLN A 77 -24.81 2.07 7.52
N GLY A 78 -24.61 2.89 8.55
CA GLY A 78 -25.29 2.79 9.83
C GLY A 78 -24.67 1.81 10.85
N ALA A 79 -25.47 1.51 11.87
CA ALA A 79 -25.01 0.96 13.17
C ALA A 79 -24.17 -0.34 13.14
N PRO A 80 -24.41 -1.34 12.26
CA PRO A 80 -23.63 -2.58 12.28
C PRO A 80 -22.15 -2.37 11.95
N LEU A 81 -21.85 -1.55 10.94
CA LEU A 81 -20.46 -1.26 10.55
C LEU A 81 -19.84 -0.22 11.47
N GLU A 82 -20.62 0.75 11.94
CA GLU A 82 -20.18 1.71 12.96
C GLU A 82 -19.68 1.00 14.22
N SER A 83 -20.37 -0.05 14.68
CA SER A 83 -19.98 -0.84 15.84
C SER A 83 -18.68 -1.64 15.62
N TRP A 84 -18.49 -2.19 14.41
CA TRP A 84 -17.24 -2.87 14.06
C TRP A 84 -16.06 -1.90 14.05
N VAL A 85 -16.23 -0.73 13.42
CA VAL A 85 -15.21 0.33 13.39
C VAL A 85 -14.90 0.80 14.80
N LYS A 86 -15.93 1.02 15.63
CA LYS A 86 -15.75 1.39 17.03
C LYS A 86 -14.91 0.36 17.78
N THR A 87 -15.20 -0.93 17.59
CA THR A 87 -14.51 -2.02 18.28
C THR A 87 -13.04 -2.13 17.85
N LYS A 88 -12.76 -2.11 16.53
CA LYS A 88 -11.40 -2.08 15.99
C LYS A 88 -10.66 -0.78 16.35
N PHE A 89 -11.34 0.36 16.42
CA PHE A 89 -10.70 1.60 16.80
C PHE A 89 -10.39 1.63 18.31
N GLU A 90 -11.30 1.17 19.16
CA GLU A 90 -11.14 1.11 20.61
C GLU A 90 -10.03 0.16 21.05
N ALA A 91 -9.93 -1.01 20.41
CA ALA A 91 -8.89 -1.99 20.74
C ALA A 91 -7.46 -1.47 20.50
N TYR A 92 -7.28 -0.45 19.65
CA TYR A 92 -5.95 -0.02 19.19
C TYR A 92 -5.71 1.48 19.29
N LEU A 93 -6.65 2.22 19.87
CA LEU A 93 -6.48 3.64 20.18
C LEU A 93 -5.33 3.89 21.17
N HIS A 94 -5.08 2.90 22.02
CA HIS A 94 -4.01 2.89 23.02
C HIS A 94 -2.78 2.13 22.56
N ASP A 95 -2.77 1.64 21.31
CA ASP A 95 -1.62 0.91 20.82
C ASP A 95 -0.48 1.90 20.58
N GLU A 96 0.59 1.75 21.36
CA GLU A 96 1.84 2.46 21.12
C GLU A 96 2.56 1.89 19.88
N ASP A 97 2.15 0.71 19.41
CA ASP A 97 2.65 0.09 18.20
C ASP A 97 2.05 0.76 16.96
N TYR A 98 2.90 1.52 16.30
CA TYR A 98 2.63 2.14 15.01
C TYR A 98 2.11 1.13 13.98
N GLU A 99 2.68 -0.08 13.93
CA GLU A 99 2.42 -1.03 12.85
C GLU A 99 0.98 -1.54 12.91
N ASN A 100 0.51 -1.87 14.11
CA ASN A 100 -0.88 -2.29 14.35
C ASN A 100 -1.86 -1.16 14.03
N ALA A 101 -1.59 0.06 14.51
CA ALA A 101 -2.43 1.22 14.23
C ALA A 101 -2.51 1.51 12.71
N SER A 102 -1.38 1.40 12.00
CA SER A 102 -1.33 1.55 10.54
C SER A 102 -2.09 0.41 9.83
N ALA A 103 -1.97 -0.83 10.32
CA ALA A 103 -2.69 -1.99 9.79
C ALA A 103 -4.21 -1.80 9.82
N ILE A 104 -4.74 -1.37 10.96
CA ILE A 104 -6.19 -1.16 11.15
C ILE A 104 -6.72 -0.02 10.32
N LEU A 105 -5.96 1.08 10.22
CA LEU A 105 -6.35 2.16 9.32
C LEU A 105 -6.34 1.68 7.86
N GLY A 106 -5.47 0.74 7.50
CA GLY A 106 -5.50 0.03 6.22
C GLY A 106 -6.79 -0.79 6.02
N GLU A 107 -7.21 -1.55 7.03
CA GLU A 107 -8.49 -2.28 7.02
C GLU A 107 -9.69 -1.33 6.87
N ILE A 108 -9.72 -0.24 7.64
CA ILE A 108 -10.77 0.79 7.57
C ILE A 108 -10.83 1.41 6.19
N ARG A 109 -9.69 1.78 5.60
CA ARG A 109 -9.62 2.31 4.23
C ARG A 109 -10.13 1.30 3.21
N ALA A 110 -9.68 0.04 3.30
CA ALA A 110 -10.12 -1.02 2.40
C ALA A 110 -11.64 -1.20 2.45
N LEU A 111 -12.21 -1.34 3.66
CA LEU A 111 -13.65 -1.52 3.86
C LEU A 111 -14.44 -0.33 3.33
N GLY A 112 -14.07 0.90 3.73
CA GLY A 112 -14.77 2.11 3.29
C GLY A 112 -14.72 2.29 1.77
N TYR A 113 -13.59 1.99 1.13
CA TYR A 113 -13.44 2.10 -0.32
C TYR A 113 -14.25 1.05 -1.07
N LEU A 114 -14.29 -0.19 -0.59
CA LEU A 114 -15.12 -1.23 -1.18
C LEU A 114 -16.61 -0.85 -1.09
N ILE A 115 -17.07 -0.37 0.06
CA ILE A 115 -18.46 0.12 0.25
C ILE A 115 -18.77 1.27 -0.70
N GLN A 116 -17.85 2.24 -0.83
CA GLN A 116 -18.01 3.39 -1.71
C GLN A 116 -18.30 3.01 -3.16
N THR A 117 -17.78 1.87 -3.63
CA THR A 117 -18.07 1.40 -4.99
C THR A 117 -19.51 0.95 -5.21
N GLY A 118 -20.27 0.74 -4.13
CA GLY A 118 -21.61 0.16 -4.11
C GLY A 118 -21.62 -1.36 -3.83
N LEU A 119 -20.50 -1.94 -3.43
CA LEU A 119 -20.43 -3.35 -3.01
C LEU A 119 -21.07 -3.54 -1.63
N ASN A 120 -21.71 -4.70 -1.43
CA ASN A 120 -22.16 -5.13 -0.12
C ASN A 120 -21.00 -5.86 0.58
N VAL A 121 -20.38 -5.20 1.57
CA VAL A 121 -19.18 -5.70 2.24
C VAL A 121 -19.48 -5.96 3.71
N ARG A 122 -19.02 -7.10 4.21
CA ARG A 122 -19.19 -7.50 5.61
C ARG A 122 -17.85 -7.93 6.21
N PRO A 123 -17.45 -7.37 7.35
CA PRO A 123 -16.36 -7.92 8.14
C PRO A 123 -16.63 -9.36 8.56
N ILE A 124 -15.60 -10.18 8.52
CA ILE A 124 -15.63 -11.55 9.01
C ILE A 124 -15.02 -11.55 10.41
N SER A 125 -15.69 -12.20 11.36
CA SER A 125 -15.16 -12.35 12.71
C SER A 125 -13.94 -13.27 12.70
N GLU A 126 -12.89 -12.85 13.40
CA GLU A 126 -11.69 -13.65 13.59
C GLU A 126 -12.03 -14.95 14.34
N THR A 127 -11.45 -16.07 13.89
CA THR A 127 -11.61 -17.38 14.54
C THR A 127 -10.24 -17.99 14.86
N SER A 128 -10.20 -19.17 15.48
CA SER A 128 -8.95 -19.90 15.69
C SER A 128 -8.27 -20.33 14.38
N ASN A 129 -9.01 -20.37 13.27
CA ASN A 129 -8.48 -20.59 11.93
C ASN A 129 -8.28 -19.25 11.21
N PRO A 130 -7.25 -19.12 10.36
CA PRO A 130 -7.07 -17.93 9.54
C PRO A 130 -8.31 -17.67 8.66
N THR A 131 -8.94 -16.51 8.84
CA THR A 131 -10.08 -16.04 8.03
C THR A 131 -9.70 -14.80 7.24
N PRO A 132 -10.29 -14.56 6.04
CA PRO A 132 -10.23 -13.26 5.40
C PRO A 132 -10.76 -12.15 6.31
N ASP A 133 -10.34 -10.91 6.08
CA ASP A 133 -10.91 -9.75 6.78
C ASP A 133 -12.36 -9.45 6.34
N PHE A 134 -12.65 -9.53 5.05
CA PHE A 134 -13.96 -9.15 4.51
C PHE A 134 -14.56 -10.18 3.55
N GLN A 135 -15.88 -10.28 3.59
CA GLN A 135 -16.70 -10.90 2.55
C GLN A 135 -17.38 -9.81 1.72
N VAL A 136 -17.27 -9.90 0.41
CA VAL A 136 -17.89 -9.02 -0.57
C VAL A 136 -18.96 -9.81 -1.31
N ILE A 137 -20.18 -9.29 -1.30
CA ILE A 137 -21.31 -9.83 -2.05
C ILE A 137 -21.59 -8.89 -3.23
N PHE A 138 -21.64 -9.46 -4.43
CA PHE A 138 -21.89 -8.73 -5.67
C PHE A 138 -22.78 -9.54 -6.63
N GLY A 139 -23.35 -8.87 -7.62
CA GLY A 139 -24.32 -9.52 -8.52
C GLY A 139 -25.54 -10.03 -7.76
N GLU A 140 -26.08 -11.17 -8.18
CA GLU A 140 -27.25 -11.76 -7.51
C GLU A 140 -26.88 -12.36 -6.14
N GLN A 141 -25.82 -13.19 -6.05
CA GLN A 141 -25.29 -13.76 -4.79
C GLN A 141 -23.81 -14.21 -4.90
N GLU A 142 -23.04 -13.65 -5.82
CA GLU A 142 -21.62 -14.02 -5.97
C GLU A 142 -20.79 -13.48 -4.79
N LYS A 143 -19.72 -14.20 -4.44
CA LYS A 143 -18.89 -13.91 -3.27
C LYS A 143 -17.43 -13.75 -3.65
N ALA A 144 -16.82 -12.68 -3.14
CA ALA A 144 -15.38 -12.52 -3.07
C ALA A 144 -14.96 -12.36 -1.61
N PHE A 145 -13.72 -12.74 -1.32
CA PHE A 145 -13.09 -12.61 -0.02
C PHE A 145 -11.89 -11.69 -0.14
N VAL A 146 -11.78 -10.73 0.75
CA VAL A 146 -10.70 -9.74 0.74
C VAL A 146 -9.88 -9.92 1.99
N GLU A 147 -8.57 -10.06 1.80
CA GLU A 147 -7.58 -10.03 2.87
C GLU A 147 -6.77 -8.75 2.75
N VAL A 148 -6.64 -8.01 3.84
CA VAL A 148 -5.89 -6.77 3.90
C VAL A 148 -4.47 -7.05 4.38
N ALA A 149 -3.51 -6.36 3.78
CA ALA A 149 -2.13 -6.37 4.17
C ALA A 149 -1.59 -4.94 4.10
N THR A 150 -1.37 -4.33 5.25
CA THR A 150 -0.65 -3.05 5.32
C THR A 150 0.83 -3.34 5.47
N LYS A 151 1.65 -2.81 4.55
CA LYS A 151 3.10 -3.05 4.60
C LYS A 151 3.79 -1.87 5.27
N GLN A 152 4.67 -2.18 6.22
CA GLN A 152 5.57 -1.20 6.82
C GLN A 152 6.93 -1.22 6.14
N MET A 153 7.77 -0.24 6.44
CA MET A 153 9.19 -0.26 6.10
C MET A 153 9.92 -1.47 6.70
N ASN A 154 11.05 -1.88 6.13
CA ASN A 154 11.89 -2.91 6.77
C ASN A 154 12.60 -2.32 7.99
N TYR A 155 12.89 -3.17 8.97
CA TYR A 155 13.43 -2.75 10.26
C TYR A 155 14.74 -1.96 10.13
N GLU A 156 15.64 -2.39 9.25
CA GLU A 156 16.95 -1.75 9.06
C GLU A 156 16.82 -0.32 8.55
N GLU A 157 15.90 -0.08 7.61
CA GLU A 157 15.64 1.26 7.09
C GLU A 157 14.91 2.15 8.11
N ALA A 158 14.00 1.56 8.90
CA ALA A 158 13.33 2.25 9.99
C ALA A 158 14.32 2.74 11.06
N GLU A 159 15.26 1.89 11.49
CA GLU A 159 16.33 2.28 12.41
C GLU A 159 17.29 3.30 11.77
N ARG A 160 17.61 3.17 10.47
CA ARG A 160 18.42 4.17 9.74
C ARG A 160 17.74 5.54 9.74
N LEU A 161 16.44 5.61 9.49
CA LEU A 161 15.64 6.84 9.54
C LEU A 161 15.58 7.44 10.94
N LYS A 162 15.45 6.60 11.96
CA LYS A 162 15.47 7.02 13.36
C LYS A 162 16.80 7.65 13.75
N ILE A 163 17.92 7.04 13.37
CA ILE A 163 19.26 7.60 13.58
C ILE A 163 19.40 8.93 12.84
N TRP A 164 19.01 8.97 11.56
CA TRP A 164 19.07 10.19 10.74
C TRP A 164 18.22 11.33 11.31
N ARG A 165 16.99 11.06 11.77
CA ARG A 165 16.12 12.09 12.36
C ARG A 165 16.72 12.66 13.65
N ASN A 166 17.43 11.82 14.40
CA ASN A 166 18.13 12.21 15.63
C ASN A 166 19.50 12.85 15.36
N SER A 167 20.05 12.75 14.15
CA SER A 167 21.34 13.35 13.78
C SER A 167 21.23 14.81 13.33
N ALA A 168 20.02 15.37 13.27
CA ALA A 168 19.83 16.80 13.02
C ALA A 168 20.58 17.62 14.07
N PHE A 169 21.60 18.37 13.64
CA PHE A 169 22.40 19.22 14.51
C PHE A 169 22.18 20.70 14.20
N LYS A 170 22.38 21.53 15.24
CA LYS A 170 22.22 22.98 15.16
C LYS A 170 23.57 23.61 14.90
N GLU A 171 23.73 24.19 13.72
CA GLU A 171 24.90 25.00 13.37
C GLU A 171 24.47 26.46 13.27
N SER A 172 25.11 27.34 14.03
CA SER A 172 24.99 28.80 13.90
C SER A 172 23.55 29.32 13.66
N SER A 173 22.61 28.92 14.55
CA SER A 173 21.16 29.24 14.53
C SER A 173 20.28 28.53 13.49
N ARG A 174 20.85 27.69 12.63
CA ARG A 174 20.11 26.88 11.64
C ARG A 174 20.18 25.40 12.02
N TYR A 175 19.06 24.70 11.82
CA TYR A 175 19.07 23.24 11.84
C TYR A 175 19.50 22.77 10.46
N ILE A 176 20.55 21.96 10.40
CA ILE A 176 20.96 21.29 9.17
C ILE A 176 20.42 19.86 9.24
N ILE A 177 19.53 19.55 8.31
CA ILE A 177 18.99 18.20 8.13
C ILE A 177 19.57 17.68 6.82
N PRO A 178 20.52 16.73 6.84
CA PRO A 178 21.09 16.19 5.61
C PRO A 178 20.00 15.48 4.80
N PRO A 179 19.98 15.55 3.46
CA PRO A 179 18.98 14.83 2.68
C PRO A 179 19.12 13.32 2.88
N LEU A 180 18.00 12.60 3.03
CA LEU A 180 17.96 11.15 3.07
C LEU A 180 16.99 10.63 2.02
N MET A 181 17.47 9.73 1.16
CA MET A 181 16.60 8.95 0.29
C MET A 181 15.98 7.80 1.07
N ASN A 182 14.65 7.66 0.96
CA ASN A 182 13.87 6.64 1.64
C ASN A 182 13.64 5.43 0.72
N HIS A 183 14.07 4.25 1.17
CA HIS A 183 13.92 2.97 0.50
C HIS A 183 13.05 2.02 1.36
N PRO A 184 11.71 2.06 1.25
CA PRO A 184 10.81 1.33 2.17
C PRO A 184 10.97 -0.19 2.20
N ALA A 185 11.62 -0.75 1.19
CA ALA A 185 11.92 -2.16 1.08
C ALA A 185 13.43 -2.49 1.28
N GLY A 186 14.23 -1.50 1.69
CA GLY A 186 15.67 -1.63 1.90
C GLY A 186 16.50 -1.12 0.72
N ILE A 187 17.74 -0.76 1.02
CA ILE A 187 18.78 -0.43 0.03
C ILE A 187 19.39 -1.73 -0.54
N PRO A 188 19.84 -1.74 -1.80
CA PRO A 188 20.63 -2.84 -2.35
C PRO A 188 21.83 -3.17 -1.45
N GLN A 189 22.02 -4.45 -1.13
CA GLN A 189 23.12 -4.92 -0.27
C GLN A 189 24.37 -5.30 -1.06
N ASN A 190 24.26 -5.46 -2.38
CA ASN A 190 25.35 -5.82 -3.28
C ASN A 190 25.09 -5.26 -4.69
N ASP A 191 26.10 -5.36 -5.56
CA ASP A 191 26.09 -4.82 -6.92
C ASP A 191 25.14 -5.56 -7.88
N SER A 192 24.42 -6.59 -7.41
CA SER A 192 23.45 -7.36 -8.20
C SER A 192 21.99 -7.12 -7.79
N GLU A 193 21.75 -6.25 -6.82
CA GLU A 193 20.41 -5.88 -6.34
C GLU A 193 20.01 -4.47 -6.82
N THR A 194 18.71 -4.26 -6.99
CA THR A 194 18.15 -2.93 -7.34
C THR A 194 17.11 -2.51 -6.31
N VAL A 195 16.84 -1.20 -6.20
CA VAL A 195 15.77 -0.69 -5.31
C VAL A 195 14.41 -1.23 -5.76
N GLY A 196 14.20 -1.30 -7.08
CA GLY A 196 12.99 -1.89 -7.67
C GLY A 196 12.82 -3.37 -7.30
N GLU A 197 13.91 -4.14 -7.34
CA GLU A 197 13.91 -5.54 -6.92
C GLU A 197 13.58 -5.69 -5.44
N ASN A 198 14.13 -4.87 -4.55
CA ASN A 198 13.80 -4.93 -3.13
C ASN A 198 12.31 -4.69 -2.87
N VAL A 199 11.71 -3.69 -3.55
CA VAL A 199 10.26 -3.46 -3.52
C VAL A 199 9.51 -4.69 -4.00
N GLY A 200 9.90 -5.24 -5.15
CA GLY A 200 9.25 -6.43 -5.71
C GLY A 200 9.36 -7.65 -4.81
N HIS A 201 10.51 -7.88 -4.16
CA HIS A 201 10.72 -8.97 -3.22
C HIS A 201 9.76 -8.84 -2.04
N LYS A 202 9.61 -7.63 -1.51
CA LYS A 202 8.72 -7.36 -0.39
C LYS A 202 7.24 -7.59 -0.75
N ILE A 203 6.83 -7.27 -1.98
CA ILE A 203 5.49 -7.56 -2.51
C ILE A 203 5.29 -9.05 -2.76
N ALA A 204 6.26 -9.72 -3.40
CA ALA A 204 6.23 -11.15 -3.67
C ALA A 204 6.17 -12.01 -2.41
N SER A 205 6.68 -11.49 -1.29
CA SER A 205 6.69 -12.16 0.01
C SER A 205 5.38 -12.01 0.81
N ILE A 206 4.36 -11.33 0.27
CA ILE A 206 3.11 -11.07 0.99
C ILE A 206 2.21 -12.30 0.93
N LYS A 207 1.94 -12.90 2.10
CA LYS A 207 0.94 -13.96 2.29
C LYS A 207 0.95 -15.00 1.14
N PRO A 208 2.11 -15.64 0.84
CA PRO A 208 2.26 -16.52 -0.32
C PRO A 208 1.36 -17.76 -0.20
N LYS A 209 1.17 -18.27 1.01
CA LYS A 209 0.17 -19.31 1.27
C LYS A 209 -1.10 -18.58 1.64
N ALA A 210 -2.01 -18.44 0.69
CA ALA A 210 -3.33 -17.91 0.93
C ALA A 210 -4.15 -18.89 1.79
N ARG A 211 -3.70 -19.18 3.03
CA ARG A 211 -4.42 -20.03 3.99
C ARG A 211 -5.79 -19.46 4.35
N GLN A 212 -5.98 -18.17 4.05
CA GLN A 212 -7.23 -17.43 4.17
C GLN A 212 -8.01 -17.38 2.84
N ALA A 213 -7.46 -17.84 1.72
CA ALA A 213 -8.23 -17.96 0.48
C ALA A 213 -9.23 -19.11 0.59
N SER A 214 -10.48 -18.78 0.30
CA SER A 214 -11.55 -19.77 0.25
C SER A 214 -11.53 -20.48 -1.10
N GLU A 215 -11.54 -21.83 -1.08
CA GLU A 215 -11.79 -22.64 -2.27
C GLU A 215 -13.17 -22.36 -2.91
N GLU A 216 -14.07 -21.66 -2.22
CA GLU A 216 -15.45 -21.40 -2.65
C GLU A 216 -15.63 -20.06 -3.37
N GLY A 217 -14.82 -19.02 -3.07
CA GLY A 217 -14.95 -17.68 -3.69
C GLY A 217 -13.73 -17.15 -4.42
N ILE A 218 -13.88 -15.98 -5.04
CA ILE A 218 -12.77 -15.18 -5.59
C ILE A 218 -11.97 -14.61 -4.42
N CYS A 219 -10.65 -14.71 -4.44
CA CYS A 219 -9.81 -14.23 -3.33
C CYS A 219 -8.98 -13.03 -3.77
N ILE A 220 -9.13 -11.91 -3.07
CA ILE A 220 -8.48 -10.63 -3.39
C ILE A 220 -7.56 -10.23 -2.25
N LEU A 221 -6.31 -9.95 -2.57
CA LEU A 221 -5.35 -9.37 -1.63
C LEU A 221 -5.39 -7.83 -1.72
N TRP A 222 -5.88 -7.14 -0.70
CA TRP A 222 -5.79 -5.69 -0.60
C TRP A 222 -4.47 -5.30 0.06
N ILE A 223 -3.58 -4.65 -0.68
CA ILE A 223 -2.30 -4.17 -0.16
C ILE A 223 -2.39 -2.65 0.05
N ASP A 224 -2.41 -2.24 1.31
CA ASP A 224 -2.36 -0.83 1.67
C ASP A 224 -0.90 -0.37 1.75
N LEU A 225 -0.52 0.50 0.82
CA LEU A 225 0.79 1.16 0.71
C LEU A 225 0.64 2.68 0.93
N GLN A 226 -0.36 3.09 1.71
CA GLN A 226 -0.59 4.51 1.99
C GLN A 226 0.26 5.05 3.13
N ASP A 227 0.95 4.17 3.87
CA ASP A 227 1.88 4.59 4.92
C ASP A 227 2.95 5.55 4.39
N GLN A 228 3.41 6.46 5.25
CA GLN A 228 4.38 7.48 4.86
C GLN A 228 5.71 6.90 4.35
N ASP A 229 6.02 5.68 4.76
CA ASP A 229 7.19 4.94 4.34
C ASP A 229 7.18 4.68 2.83
N TRP A 230 6.02 4.47 2.23
CA TRP A 230 5.86 4.08 0.84
C TRP A 230 5.76 5.25 -0.14
N ARG A 231 5.99 6.49 0.32
CA ARG A 231 5.88 7.70 -0.53
C ARG A 231 6.80 7.70 -1.76
N SER A 232 7.91 6.97 -1.72
CA SER A 232 8.83 6.84 -2.87
C SER A 232 8.33 5.83 -3.92
N VAL A 233 7.39 4.95 -3.57
CA VAL A 233 6.79 3.99 -4.50
C VAL A 233 5.58 4.63 -5.18
N GLN A 234 5.73 4.89 -6.48
CA GLN A 234 4.71 5.57 -7.28
C GLN A 234 3.90 4.57 -8.10
N VAL A 235 2.72 5.00 -8.56
CA VAL A 235 1.85 4.17 -9.43
C VAL A 235 2.56 3.71 -10.72
N ALA A 236 3.52 4.49 -11.22
CA ALA A 236 4.33 4.13 -12.37
C ALA A 236 5.17 2.85 -12.14
N HIS A 237 5.47 2.48 -10.89
CA HIS A 237 6.18 1.24 -10.56
C HIS A 237 5.32 -0.01 -10.80
N ALA A 238 4.04 0.14 -11.17
CA ALA A 238 3.21 -0.94 -11.68
C ALA A 238 3.43 -1.24 -13.18
N LYS A 239 4.34 -0.52 -13.83
CA LYS A 239 4.88 -0.88 -15.16
C LYS A 239 6.16 -1.71 -14.97
N PRO A 240 6.51 -2.60 -15.91
CA PRO A 240 7.74 -3.38 -15.81
C PRO A 240 8.98 -2.48 -15.72
N VAL A 241 9.03 -1.44 -16.56
CA VAL A 241 10.11 -0.44 -16.59
C VAL A 241 9.52 0.97 -16.60
N THR A 242 10.23 1.87 -15.93
CA THR A 242 9.98 3.31 -15.91
C THR A 242 11.21 4.06 -16.41
N ILE A 243 11.02 5.27 -16.92
CA ILE A 243 12.10 6.11 -17.43
C ILE A 243 12.14 7.40 -16.62
N SER A 244 13.32 7.75 -16.11
CA SER A 244 13.57 9.01 -15.43
C SER A 244 14.92 9.55 -15.85
N LYS A 245 14.98 10.82 -16.26
CA LYS A 245 16.23 11.48 -16.73
C LYS A 245 16.99 10.67 -17.79
N GLY A 246 16.27 10.06 -18.74
CA GLY A 246 16.86 9.24 -19.81
C GLY A 246 17.37 7.86 -19.37
N LYS A 247 17.10 7.46 -18.11
CA LYS A 247 17.54 6.20 -17.53
C LYS A 247 16.35 5.29 -17.21
N PHE A 248 16.54 3.99 -17.41
CA PHE A 248 15.59 2.93 -17.11
C PHE A 248 15.69 2.48 -15.65
N TYR A 249 14.53 2.24 -15.06
CA TYR A 249 14.38 1.73 -13.70
C TYR A 249 13.26 0.68 -13.66
N SER A 250 13.49 -0.44 -12.98
CA SER A 250 12.47 -1.47 -12.80
C SER A 250 11.33 -1.01 -11.92
N GLY A 251 10.10 -1.24 -12.36
CA GLY A 251 8.92 -1.00 -11.54
C GLY A 251 8.70 -2.15 -10.56
N GLY A 252 9.12 -1.94 -9.30
CA GLY A 252 9.08 -2.97 -8.27
C GLY A 252 7.69 -3.57 -8.01
N LEU A 253 6.60 -2.82 -8.20
CA LEU A 253 5.25 -3.38 -8.03
C LEU A 253 4.97 -4.42 -9.12
N TRP A 254 5.26 -4.12 -10.39
CA TRP A 254 5.04 -5.06 -11.49
C TRP A 254 5.87 -6.33 -11.32
N HIS A 255 7.18 -6.18 -11.04
CA HIS A 255 8.09 -7.30 -10.80
C HIS A 255 7.66 -8.16 -9.60
N GLY A 256 7.14 -7.52 -8.55
CA GLY A 256 6.61 -8.20 -7.37
C GLY A 256 5.41 -9.10 -7.64
N PHE A 257 4.62 -8.86 -8.69
CA PHE A 257 3.50 -9.72 -9.07
C PHE A 257 3.83 -10.68 -10.21
N TYR A 258 4.42 -10.15 -11.29
CA TYR A 258 4.52 -10.85 -12.58
C TYR A 258 5.94 -11.22 -12.98
N GLY A 259 6.96 -10.70 -12.30
CA GLY A 259 8.35 -11.04 -12.61
C GLY A 259 8.61 -12.52 -12.37
N THR A 260 9.42 -13.14 -13.21
CA THR A 260 9.93 -14.50 -12.99
C THR A 260 11.37 -14.44 -12.51
N LYS A 261 11.84 -15.50 -11.85
CA LYS A 261 13.26 -15.61 -11.53
C LYS A 261 14.08 -15.54 -12.83
N GLY A 262 15.04 -14.62 -12.88
CA GLY A 262 15.85 -14.36 -14.07
C GLY A 262 15.35 -13.20 -14.95
N THR A 263 14.16 -12.65 -14.69
CA THR A 263 13.66 -11.47 -15.43
C THR A 263 14.65 -10.30 -15.27
N PRO A 264 15.05 -9.63 -16.36
CA PRO A 264 15.95 -8.47 -16.29
C PRO A 264 15.41 -7.36 -15.39
N THR A 265 16.28 -6.79 -14.56
CA THR A 265 15.98 -5.59 -13.77
C THR A 265 16.93 -4.44 -14.12
N PHE A 266 16.52 -3.21 -13.80
CA PHE A 266 17.21 -1.99 -14.20
C PHE A 266 17.28 -0.99 -13.04
N GLU A 267 18.45 -0.41 -12.83
CA GLU A 267 18.70 0.68 -11.87
C GLU A 267 19.59 1.72 -12.55
N ALA A 268 18.99 2.84 -12.99
CA ALA A 268 19.71 3.95 -13.62
C ALA A 268 20.48 3.61 -14.92
N HIS A 269 20.04 2.62 -15.69
CA HIS A 269 20.69 2.23 -16.95
C HIS A 269 20.29 3.22 -18.06
N SER A 270 21.24 3.76 -18.83
CA SER A 270 20.92 4.53 -20.03
C SER A 270 21.32 3.73 -21.29
N LEU A 271 20.84 4.17 -22.45
CA LEU A 271 21.29 3.59 -23.72
C LEU A 271 22.75 3.98 -24.04
N ASP A 272 23.20 5.14 -23.58
CA ASP A 272 24.50 5.73 -23.94
C ASP A 272 25.62 5.38 -22.94
N GLU A 273 25.28 5.03 -21.71
CA GLU A 273 26.20 4.67 -20.62
C GLU A 273 26.00 3.18 -20.27
N CYS A 274 26.77 2.26 -20.86
CA CYS A 274 26.96 0.94 -20.25
C CYS A 274 28.45 0.56 -20.38
N PRO A 275 29.13 0.35 -19.24
CA PRO A 275 30.17 -0.66 -19.17
C PRO A 275 29.76 -1.77 -18.20
N ILE A 276 29.82 -3.01 -18.73
CA ILE A 276 30.24 -4.26 -18.08
C ILE A 276 29.43 -4.62 -16.81
N GLU A 277 28.43 -5.49 -16.98
CA GLU A 277 27.48 -6.04 -15.95
C GLU A 277 26.07 -5.40 -15.89
N CYS A 278 25.53 -4.98 -17.04
CA CYS A 278 24.10 -4.74 -17.28
C CYS A 278 23.26 -6.05 -17.15
N SER A 279 23.39 -6.82 -16.06
CA SER A 279 22.74 -8.13 -15.83
C SER A 279 22.10 -8.27 -14.45
N TYR A 280 21.49 -7.20 -13.93
CA TYR A 280 20.57 -7.39 -12.82
C TYR A 280 19.44 -8.30 -13.27
N LYS A 281 19.17 -9.33 -12.47
CA LYS A 281 18.15 -10.32 -12.73
C LYS A 281 17.42 -10.58 -11.44
N GLN A 282 16.10 -10.51 -11.51
CA GLN A 282 15.24 -10.80 -10.38
C GLN A 282 15.55 -12.18 -9.80
N SER A 283 15.87 -12.24 -8.52
CA SER A 283 16.32 -13.45 -7.82
C SER A 283 15.17 -14.35 -7.34
N TYR A 284 13.93 -13.83 -7.30
CA TYR A 284 12.73 -14.49 -6.79
C TYR A 284 11.59 -14.52 -7.84
N PRO A 285 10.61 -15.43 -7.73
CA PRO A 285 9.37 -15.34 -8.50
C PRO A 285 8.42 -14.29 -7.90
N GLY A 286 7.78 -13.49 -8.73
CA GLY A 286 6.67 -12.62 -8.36
C GLY A 286 5.49 -13.42 -7.81
N LEU A 287 4.63 -12.76 -7.03
CA LEU A 287 3.56 -13.39 -6.26
C LEU A 287 2.66 -14.30 -7.11
N PHE A 288 2.27 -13.88 -8.32
CA PHE A 288 1.39 -14.66 -9.18
C PHE A 288 2.10 -15.75 -10.00
N ASN A 289 3.43 -15.79 -9.95
CA ASN A 289 4.25 -16.89 -10.46
C ASN A 289 4.61 -17.90 -9.35
N GLN A 290 4.11 -17.68 -8.13
CA GLN A 290 4.15 -18.65 -7.04
C GLN A 290 2.85 -19.45 -7.03
N ASP A 291 2.85 -20.59 -6.34
CA ASP A 291 1.65 -21.40 -6.12
C ASP A 291 0.74 -20.71 -5.09
N VAL A 292 -0.11 -19.79 -5.56
CA VAL A 292 -0.98 -18.93 -4.73
C VAL A 292 -2.42 -18.94 -5.23
N ASP A 293 -3.38 -18.89 -4.30
CA ASP A 293 -4.81 -18.91 -4.62
C ASP A 293 -5.43 -17.52 -4.88
N TRP A 294 -4.62 -16.46 -4.86
CA TRP A 294 -5.11 -15.10 -5.10
C TRP A 294 -5.60 -14.94 -6.55
N SER A 295 -6.84 -14.49 -6.71
CA SER A 295 -7.42 -14.10 -8.00
C SER A 295 -6.88 -12.77 -8.49
N ALA A 296 -6.65 -11.83 -7.56
CA ALA A 296 -6.07 -10.53 -7.86
C ALA A 296 -5.52 -9.89 -6.59
N ALA A 297 -4.78 -8.80 -6.77
CA ALA A 297 -4.42 -7.87 -5.73
C ALA A 297 -4.92 -6.46 -6.07
N ILE A 298 -5.40 -5.74 -5.06
CA ILE A 298 -5.71 -4.31 -5.14
C ILE A 298 -4.62 -3.58 -4.37
N LEU A 299 -3.89 -2.67 -5.02
CA LEU A 299 -2.89 -1.85 -4.35
C LEU A 299 -3.47 -0.47 -4.12
N SER A 300 -3.54 -0.07 -2.86
CA SER A 300 -3.95 1.26 -2.46
C SER A 300 -2.71 2.10 -2.19
N LEU A 301 -2.38 3.01 -3.12
CA LEU A 301 -1.33 4.00 -2.97
C LEU A 301 -1.93 5.33 -2.51
N LYS A 302 -1.08 6.22 -2.01
CA LYS A 302 -1.48 7.55 -1.50
C LYS A 302 -2.43 8.34 -2.41
N CYS A 303 -2.28 8.24 -3.73
CA CYS A 303 -3.07 9.00 -4.72
C CYS A 303 -3.68 8.14 -5.84
N SER A 304 -3.61 6.81 -5.73
CA SER A 304 -4.10 5.93 -6.79
C SER A 304 -4.43 4.55 -6.25
N THR A 305 -5.40 3.90 -6.85
CA THR A 305 -5.69 2.49 -6.63
C THR A 305 -5.50 1.74 -7.94
N ILE A 306 -4.80 0.61 -7.91
CA ILE A 306 -4.59 -0.23 -9.10
C ILE A 306 -4.96 -1.68 -8.80
N ILE A 307 -5.31 -2.42 -9.85
CA ILE A 307 -5.64 -3.84 -9.77
C ILE A 307 -4.60 -4.63 -10.55
N MET A 308 -4.06 -5.66 -9.92
CA MET A 308 -3.14 -6.63 -10.52
C MET A 308 -3.86 -7.98 -10.49
N GLU A 309 -4.41 -8.42 -11.62
CA GLU A 309 -5.10 -9.70 -11.75
C GLU A 309 -4.10 -10.84 -11.96
N ASN A 310 -4.37 -11.99 -11.34
CA ASN A 310 -3.55 -13.19 -11.51
C ASN A 310 -4.01 -13.97 -12.75
N PRO A 311 -3.21 -14.02 -13.84
CA PRO A 311 -3.58 -14.76 -15.04
C PRO A 311 -3.64 -16.28 -14.81
N GLY A 312 -2.94 -16.79 -13.80
CA GLY A 312 -2.91 -18.22 -13.43
C GLY A 312 -4.02 -18.63 -12.47
N SER A 313 -4.82 -17.70 -11.94
CA SER A 313 -5.86 -18.05 -10.96
C SER A 313 -6.96 -18.89 -11.60
N LYS A 314 -7.46 -19.89 -10.87
CA LYS A 314 -8.64 -20.68 -11.26
C LYS A 314 -9.93 -19.85 -11.30
N LYS A 315 -9.97 -18.71 -10.61
CA LYS A 315 -11.14 -17.84 -10.50
C LYS A 315 -10.83 -16.45 -11.00
N GLU A 316 -11.36 -16.12 -12.17
CA GLU A 316 -11.21 -14.81 -12.79
C GLU A 316 -11.98 -13.75 -12.01
N LEU A 317 -11.61 -12.48 -12.17
CA LEU A 317 -12.48 -11.39 -11.74
C LEU A 317 -13.65 -11.25 -12.73
N PRO A 318 -14.91 -11.52 -12.32
CA PRO A 318 -16.04 -11.39 -13.22
C PRO A 318 -16.28 -9.92 -13.56
N LYS A 319 -16.85 -9.68 -14.76
CA LYS A 319 -17.16 -8.32 -15.24
C LYS A 319 -18.08 -7.55 -14.28
N SER A 320 -18.98 -8.26 -13.60
CA SER A 320 -19.86 -7.71 -12.57
C SER A 320 -19.03 -7.08 -11.44
N LEU A 321 -18.07 -7.81 -10.87
CA LEU A 321 -17.17 -7.31 -9.84
C LEU A 321 -16.26 -6.18 -10.35
N LEU A 322 -15.65 -6.33 -11.54
CA LEU A 322 -14.80 -5.29 -12.12
C LEU A 322 -15.53 -3.96 -12.30
N THR A 323 -16.82 -3.98 -12.64
CA THR A 323 -17.65 -2.76 -12.77
C THR A 323 -17.74 -1.97 -11.46
N TYR A 324 -17.76 -2.66 -10.32
CA TYR A 324 -17.68 -2.02 -9.00
C TYR A 324 -16.24 -1.55 -8.73
N LEU A 325 -15.24 -2.41 -8.95
CA LEU A 325 -13.85 -2.06 -8.64
C LEU A 325 -13.32 -0.88 -9.47
N PHE A 326 -13.85 -0.62 -10.67
CA PHE A 326 -13.50 0.57 -11.46
C PHE A 326 -13.96 1.89 -10.82
N LYS A 327 -14.87 1.84 -9.84
CA LYS A 327 -15.33 2.99 -9.07
C LYS A 327 -14.51 3.23 -7.81
N LEU A 328 -13.47 2.43 -7.56
CA LEU A 328 -12.58 2.64 -6.41
C LEU A 328 -11.96 4.05 -6.47
N PRO A 329 -11.79 4.72 -5.32
CA PRO A 329 -11.15 6.03 -5.26
C PRO A 329 -9.77 6.02 -5.89
N GLY A 330 -9.55 6.94 -6.83
CA GLY A 330 -8.29 7.08 -7.55
C GLY A 330 -7.94 5.87 -8.43
N PHE A 331 -8.93 5.06 -8.84
CA PHE A 331 -8.68 3.91 -9.72
C PHE A 331 -7.92 4.33 -10.99
N ASN A 332 -6.77 3.70 -11.23
CA ASN A 332 -5.90 4.00 -12.35
C ASN A 332 -5.83 2.80 -13.31
N TYR A 333 -6.75 2.82 -14.28
CA TYR A 333 -6.83 1.77 -15.31
C TYR A 333 -5.53 1.61 -16.10
N SER A 334 -4.85 2.72 -16.45
CA SER A 334 -3.65 2.71 -17.30
C SER A 334 -2.43 2.00 -16.67
N ASN A 335 -2.40 1.89 -15.34
CA ASN A 335 -1.36 1.19 -14.60
C ASN A 335 -1.87 -0.11 -13.97
N SER A 336 -3.13 -0.47 -14.22
CA SER A 336 -3.70 -1.74 -13.78
C SER A 336 -3.48 -2.83 -14.82
N TRP A 337 -3.32 -4.06 -14.34
CA TRP A 337 -3.09 -5.25 -15.13
C TRP A 337 -4.26 -6.20 -14.95
N ILE A 338 -5.28 -6.02 -15.81
CA ILE A 338 -6.54 -6.77 -15.75
C ILE A 338 -6.85 -7.40 -17.11
N SER A 339 -7.62 -8.48 -17.08
CA SER A 339 -8.06 -9.26 -18.25
C SER A 339 -9.00 -8.49 -19.18
N TRP A 340 -9.77 -7.54 -18.65
CA TRP A 340 -10.70 -6.74 -19.45
C TRP A 340 -9.99 -5.67 -20.32
N PRO A 341 -10.35 -5.52 -21.61
CA PRO A 341 -11.52 -6.09 -22.31
C PRO A 341 -11.28 -7.41 -23.06
N LYS A 342 -10.06 -7.96 -23.05
CA LYS A 342 -9.71 -9.14 -23.85
C LYS A 342 -10.26 -10.42 -23.19
N ASP A 343 -9.56 -10.89 -22.16
CA ASP A 343 -9.79 -12.08 -21.33
C ASP A 343 -8.46 -12.38 -20.59
N LYS A 344 -8.40 -13.47 -19.82
CA LYS A 344 -7.17 -13.88 -19.13
C LYS A 344 -6.02 -14.20 -20.07
N GLU A 345 -6.29 -14.82 -21.21
CA GLU A 345 -5.25 -15.14 -22.19
C GLU A 345 -4.65 -13.85 -22.77
N GLY A 346 -5.48 -12.84 -23.01
CA GLY A 346 -5.04 -11.50 -23.39
C GLY A 346 -4.19 -10.81 -22.32
N LEU A 347 -4.47 -11.00 -21.04
CA LEU A 347 -3.62 -10.50 -19.94
C LEU A 347 -2.28 -11.25 -19.89
N LYS A 348 -2.32 -12.58 -20.00
CA LYS A 348 -1.14 -13.44 -20.00
C LYS A 348 -0.19 -13.08 -21.15
N ASN A 349 -0.71 -12.99 -22.38
CA ASN A 349 0.07 -12.57 -23.54
C ASN A 349 0.69 -11.17 -23.34
N ARG A 350 -0.06 -10.22 -22.77
CA ARG A 350 0.51 -8.89 -22.45
C ARG A 350 1.67 -8.96 -21.46
N ILE A 351 1.59 -9.84 -20.47
CA ILE A 351 2.66 -10.02 -19.48
C ILE A 351 3.88 -10.66 -20.14
N GLU A 352 3.68 -11.72 -20.93
CA GLU A 352 4.75 -12.40 -21.68
C GLU A 352 5.43 -11.46 -22.68
N ASP A 353 4.65 -10.63 -23.40
CA ASP A 353 5.16 -9.60 -24.30
C ASP A 353 6.06 -8.60 -23.55
N GLN A 354 5.67 -8.19 -22.32
CA GLN A 354 6.52 -7.31 -21.52
C GLN A 354 7.80 -7.99 -21.08
N ILE A 355 7.75 -9.27 -20.65
CA ILE A 355 8.95 -10.03 -20.28
C ILE A 355 9.91 -10.08 -21.48
N SER A 356 9.40 -10.41 -22.66
CA SER A 356 10.22 -10.43 -23.88
C SER A 356 10.81 -9.06 -24.22
N GLN A 357 10.06 -7.97 -24.03
CA GLN A 357 10.57 -6.61 -24.21
C GLN A 357 11.69 -6.27 -23.23
N LEU A 358 11.63 -6.73 -21.98
CA LEU A 358 12.71 -6.54 -20.99
C LEU A 358 13.98 -7.29 -21.41
N GLU A 359 13.83 -8.51 -21.91
CA GLU A 359 14.93 -9.32 -22.43
C GLU A 359 15.60 -8.64 -23.63
N GLN A 360 14.82 -8.18 -24.60
CA GLN A 360 15.32 -7.43 -25.76
C GLN A 360 16.01 -6.13 -25.35
N LEU A 361 15.46 -5.40 -24.37
CA LEU A 361 16.07 -4.17 -23.85
C LEU A 361 17.44 -4.48 -23.20
N GLN A 362 17.53 -5.55 -22.42
CA GLN A 362 18.79 -5.98 -21.83
C GLN A 362 19.81 -6.42 -22.90
N GLU A 363 19.38 -7.14 -23.94
CA GLU A 363 20.25 -7.54 -25.06
C GLU A 363 20.76 -6.33 -25.85
N HIS A 364 19.90 -5.35 -26.12
CA HIS A 364 20.30 -4.14 -26.83
C HIS A 364 21.33 -3.31 -26.03
N ALA A 365 21.13 -3.19 -24.72
CA ALA A 365 22.11 -2.54 -23.82
C ALA A 365 23.48 -3.25 -23.82
N LYS A 366 23.51 -4.58 -24.00
CA LYS A 366 24.76 -5.35 -24.15
C LYS A 366 25.45 -5.14 -25.51
N TYR A 367 24.71 -4.77 -26.54
CA TYR A 367 25.28 -4.55 -27.88
C TYR A 367 25.97 -3.19 -27.99
N ILE A 368 25.37 -2.13 -27.43
CA ILE A 368 25.95 -0.76 -27.44
C ILE A 368 27.24 -0.68 -26.61
N SER A 369 27.42 -1.56 -25.62
CA SER A 369 28.59 -1.60 -24.74
C SER A 369 29.79 -2.38 -25.33
N ARG A 370 29.68 -2.94 -26.53
CA ARG A 370 30.78 -3.60 -27.26
C ARG A 370 31.30 -2.68 -28.36
#